data_AF-A7Y033-F1
#
_entry.id   AF-A7Y033-F1
#
_cell.length_a   1.000
_cell.length_b   1.000
_cell.length_c   1.000
_cell.angle_alpha   90.00
_cell.angle_beta   90.00
_cell.angle_gamma   90.00
#
_symmetry.space_group_name_H-M   'P 1'
#
loop_
_entity.id
_entity.type
_entity.pdbx_description
1 polymer ?
#
loop_
_entity_poly.entity_id
_entity_poly.type
_entity_poly.pdbx_seq_one_letter_code
_entity_poly.pdbx_strand_id
1 'polypeptide(L)' 'YSCQREFALKHLPNDPLFKLVAQLYKIVPNILLEQGKAKNPWPNVDAHSGVLLQY' A
#
# COMPACT_ATOMS: atom_id res chain seq x y z
N TYR A 1 -2.39 8.28 -0.12
CA TYR A 1 -2.28 6.93 -0.69
C TYR A 1 -2.50 6.94 -2.21
N SER A 2 -3.67 7.35 -2.72
CA SER A 2 -4.00 7.25 -4.16
C SER A 2 -3.03 7.99 -5.09
N CYS A 3 -2.71 9.26 -4.81
CA CYS A 3 -1.78 10.03 -5.66
C CYS A 3 -0.35 9.47 -5.67
N GLN A 4 0.11 8.91 -4.54
CA GLN A 4 1.44 8.30 -4.42
C GLN A 4 1.52 6.97 -5.17
N ARG A 5 0.44 6.19 -5.16
CA ARG A 5 0.33 4.96 -5.95
C ARG A 5 0.30 5.24 -7.45
N GLU A 6 -0.41 6.27 -7.90
CA GLU A 6 -0.43 6.67 -9.31
C GLU A 6 0.95 7.14 -9.81
N PHE A 7 1.70 7.86 -8.98
CA PHE A 7 3.08 8.23 -9.27
C PHE A 7 3.99 7.01 -9.38
N ALA A 8 3.91 6.08 -8.42
CA ALA A 8 4.70 4.85 -8.41
C ALA A 8 4.40 3.95 -9.62
N LEU A 9 3.13 3.84 -10.04
CA LEU A 9 2.74 3.10 -11.24
C LEU A 9 3.34 3.68 -12.53
N LYS A 10 3.52 5.00 -12.59
CA LYS A 10 4.07 5.69 -13.78
C LYS A 10 5.60 5.68 -13.82
N HIS A 11 6.25 5.80 -12.67
CA HIS A 11 7.70 6.06 -12.61
C HIS A 11 8.53 4.87 -12.11
N LEU A 12 7.92 3.93 -11.38
CA LEU A 12 8.62 2.83 -10.72
C LEU A 12 7.74 1.55 -10.60
N PRO A 13 7.11 1.08 -11.71
CA PRO A 13 6.21 -0.08 -11.68
C PRO A 13 6.94 -1.40 -11.41
N ASN A 14 8.25 -1.46 -11.67
CA ASN A 14 9.05 -2.66 -11.53
C ASN A 14 9.73 -2.80 -10.17
N ASP A 15 9.67 -1.78 -9.33
CA ASP A 15 10.30 -1.78 -8.02
C ASP A 15 9.73 -2.89 -7.13
N PRO A 16 10.58 -3.77 -6.56
CA PRO A 16 10.13 -4.90 -5.76
C PRO A 16 9.43 -4.48 -4.46
N LEU A 17 9.80 -3.34 -3.87
CA LEU A 17 9.12 -2.81 -2.68
C LEU A 17 7.75 -2.24 -3.04
N PHE A 18 7.61 -1.56 -4.18
CA PHE A 18 6.30 -1.11 -4.67
C PHE A 18 5.34 -2.29 -4.94
N LYS A 19 5.84 -3.38 -5.54
CA LYS A 19 5.06 -4.60 -5.75
C LYS A 19 4.58 -5.20 -4.43
N LEU A 20 5.42 -5.21 -3.39
CA LEU A 20 5.06 -5.66 -2.06
C LEU A 20 3.97 -4.77 -1.43
N VAL A 21 4.11 -3.44 -1.49
CA VAL A 21 3.10 -2.49 -1.00
C VAL A 21 1.76 -2.69 -1.73
N ALA A 22 1.78 -2.90 -3.04
CA ALA A 22 0.59 -3.16 -3.84
C ALA A 22 -0.10 -4.49 -3.47
N GLN A 23 0.68 -5.54 -3.19
CA GLN A 23 0.14 -6.81 -2.71
C GLN A 23 -0.49 -6.68 -1.31
N LEU A 24 0.18 -5.98 -0.39
CA LEU A 24 -0.35 -5.71 0.95
C LEU A 24 -1.67 -4.95 0.89
N TYR A 25 -1.78 -3.94 0.02
CA TYR A 25 -3.03 -3.21 -0.19
C TYR A 25 -4.21 -4.10 -0.61
N LYS A 26 -3.93 -5.17 -1.40
CA LYS A 26 -4.97 -6.08 -1.88
C LYS A 26 -5.38 -7.13 -0.84
N ILE A 27 -4.42 -7.59 -0.04
CA ILE A 27 -4.61 -8.75 0.85
C ILE A 27 -5.03 -8.33 2.27
N VAL A 28 -4.36 -7.31 2.83
CA VAL A 28 -4.48 -6.94 4.24
C VAL A 28 -5.89 -6.46 4.62
N PRO A 29 -6.61 -5.65 3.82
CA PRO A 29 -7.93 -5.17 4.21
C PRO A 29 -8.94 -6.30 4.43
N ASN A 30 -8.89 -7.35 3.60
CA ASN A 30 -9.79 -8.50 3.73
C ASN A 30 -9.51 -9.29 5.00
N ILE A 31 -8.23 -9.52 5.34
CA ILE A 31 -7.83 -10.22 6.57
C ILE A 31 -8.25 -9.41 7.81
N LEU A 32 -8.07 -8.09 7.79
CA LEU A 32 -8.46 -7.23 8.91
C LEU A 32 -9.99 -7.16 9.09
N LEU A 33 -10.76 -7.22 8.00
CA LEU A 33 -12.21 -7.35 8.03
C LEU A 33 -12.65 -8.69 8.63
N GLU A 34 -12.06 -9.79 8.17
CA GLU A 34 -12.35 -11.14 8.68
C GLU A 34 -11.98 -11.28 10.18
N GLN A 35 -10.89 -10.66 10.61
CA GLN A 35 -10.47 -10.67 12.02
C GLN A 35 -11.43 -9.88 12.93
N GLY A 36 -12.20 -8.92 12.39
CA GLY A 36 -13.24 -8.18 13.12
C GLY A 36 -12.75 -7.26 14.24
N LYS A 37 -11.45 -7.10 14.45
CA LYS A 37 -10.86 -6.21 15.46
C LYS A 37 -10.56 -4.80 14.93
N ALA A 38 -10.37 -4.66 13.62
CA ALA A 38 -10.03 -3.39 13.00
C ALA A 38 -11.29 -2.60 12.66
N LYS A 39 -11.42 -1.39 13.23
CA LYS A 39 -12.54 -0.48 12.93
C LYS A 39 -12.47 0.10 11.52
N ASN A 40 -11.25 0.34 11.00
CA ASN A 40 -10.99 0.80 9.64
C ASN A 40 -9.81 0.00 9.05
N PRO A 41 -10.04 -0.89 8.07
CA PRO A 41 -9.01 -1.79 7.55
C PRO A 41 -8.18 -1.18 6.40
N TRP A 42 -8.33 0.12 6.15
CA TRP A 42 -7.74 0.80 4.99
C TRP A 42 -6.42 1.51 5.34
N PRO A 43 -5.41 1.44 4.46
CA PRO A 43 -4.11 2.07 4.70
C PRO A 43 -4.15 3.59 4.51
N ASN A 44 -3.22 4.28 5.17
CA ASN A 44 -3.07 5.72 5.16
C ASN A 44 -1.85 6.18 4.32
N VAL A 45 -1.45 7.45 4.43
CA VAL A 45 -0.35 8.05 3.65
C VAL A 45 1.02 7.46 4.01
N ASP A 46 1.23 7.07 5.27
CA ASP A 46 2.51 6.57 5.77
C ASP A 46 2.84 5.16 5.29
N ALA A 47 1.81 4.39 4.94
CA ALA A 47 1.96 3.05 4.37
C ALA A 47 2.59 3.05 2.96
N HIS A 48 2.72 4.21 2.31
CA HIS A 48 3.25 4.32 0.94
C HIS A 48 4.41 5.32 0.80
N SER A 49 4.51 6.31 1.70
CA SER A 49 5.57 7.34 1.65
C SER A 49 6.97 6.78 1.86
N GLY A 50 7.14 5.76 2.71
CA GLY A 50 8.45 5.14 2.99
C GLY A 50 9.12 4.52 1.76
N VAL A 51 8.35 3.87 0.87
CA VAL A 51 8.89 3.28 -0.36
C VAL A 51 9.24 4.33 -1.41
N LEU A 52 8.59 5.50 -1.37
CA LEU A 52 8.93 6.62 -2.25
C LEU A 52 10.17 7.39 -1.79
N LEU A 53 10.43 7.46 -0.47
CA LEU A 53 11.58 8.16 0.10
C LEU A 53 12.85 7.30 0.16
N GLN A 54 12.72 5.98 0.09
CA GLN A 54 13.85 5.04 0.10
C GLN A 54 14.40 4.74 -1.31
N TYR A 55 13.71 5.20 -2.35
CA TYR A 55 14.19 5.25 -3.73
C TYR A 55 15.06 6.50 -3.94
#